data_AF-A0A7C7QMH2-F1
#
_entry.id   AF-A0A7C7QMH2-F1
#
_cell.length_a   1.000
_cell.length_b   1.000
_cell.length_c   1.000
_cell.angle_alpha   90.00
_cell.angle_beta   90.00
_cell.angle_gamma   90.00
#
_symmetry.space_group_name_H-M   'P 1'
#
loop_
_entity.id
_entity.type
_entity.pdbx_description
1 polymer ?
#
loop_
_entity_poly.entity_id
_entity_poly.type
_entity_poly.pdbx_seq_one_letter_code
_entity_poly.pdbx_strand_id
1 'polypeptide(L)' 'MSCPLPYCRATRDSASLRRKLAEAGRHRCGYCLTTEANTGLPMTVDHIIPRAKGGETT' A
#
# COMPACT_ATOMS: atom_id res chain seq x y z
N MET A 1 -15.53 -0.19 -22.44
CA MET A 1 -14.52 0.81 -22.05
C MET A 1 -13.35 0.09 -21.38
N SER A 2 -12.40 -0.45 -22.14
CA SER A 2 -11.22 -1.14 -21.61
C SER A 2 -10.00 -0.24 -21.77
N CYS A 3 -9.48 0.30 -20.67
CA CYS A 3 -8.23 1.04 -20.65
C CYS A 3 -7.06 0.07 -20.89
N PRO A 4 -6.21 0.27 -21.91
CA PRO A 4 -5.15 -0.66 -22.30
C PRO A 4 -3.88 -0.56 -21.43
N LEU A 5 -3.86 0.33 -20.43
CA LEU A 5 -2.69 0.52 -19.59
C LEU A 5 -2.68 -0.47 -18.41
N PRO A 6 -1.54 -1.11 -18.10
CA PRO A 6 -1.42 -2.10 -17.03
C PRO A 6 -1.75 -1.54 -15.62
N TYR A 7 -1.89 -0.23 -15.47
CA TYR A 7 -2.18 0.42 -14.19
C TYR A 7 -3.66 0.36 -13.77
N CYS A 8 -4.62 0.15 -14.69
CA CYS A 8 -6.05 0.13 -14.35
C CYS A 8 -6.50 -1.15 -13.62
N ARG A 9 -5.64 -2.15 -13.43
CA ARG A 9 -5.98 -3.45 -12.83
C ARG A 9 -5.69 -3.53 -11.31
N ALA A 10 -5.66 -2.38 -10.63
CA ALA A 10 -5.37 -2.34 -9.20
C ALA A 10 -6.56 -2.86 -8.38
N THR A 11 -6.48 -4.10 -7.91
CA THR A 11 -7.38 -4.63 -6.88
C THR A 11 -7.10 -3.93 -5.56
N ARG A 12 -8.17 -3.61 -4.82
CA ARG A 12 -8.11 -3.02 -3.48
C ARG A 12 -7.71 -4.09 -2.47
N ASP A 13 -6.70 -3.83 -1.63
CA ASP A 13 -6.32 -4.75 -0.54
C ASP A 13 -7.47 -4.94 0.47
N SER A 14 -7.49 -6.08 1.15
CA SER A 14 -8.51 -6.36 2.16
C SER A 14 -8.36 -5.45 3.38
N ALA A 15 -9.48 -5.16 4.05
CA ALA A 15 -9.47 -4.35 5.28
C ALA A 15 -8.64 -5.02 6.40
N SER A 16 -8.68 -6.37 6.47
CA SER A 16 -7.89 -7.12 7.45
C SER A 16 -6.39 -7.01 7.20
N LEU A 17 -5.95 -7.04 5.93
CA LEU A 17 -4.54 -6.87 5.58
C LEU A 17 -4.07 -5.45 5.91
N ARG A 18 -4.86 -4.42 5.56
CA ARG A 18 -4.55 -3.02 5.93
C ARG A 18 -4.34 -2.86 7.43
N ARG A 19 -5.22 -3.45 8.25
CA ARG A 19 -5.10 -3.37 9.71
C ARG A 19 -3.83 -4.05 10.22
N LYS A 20 -3.53 -5.25 9.74
CA LYS A 20 -2.29 -5.98 10.10
C LYS A 20 -1.04 -5.16 9.75
N LEU A 21 -1.01 -4.54 8.58
CA LEU A 21 0.12 -3.70 8.16
C LEU A 21 0.28 -2.45 9.04
N ALA A 22 -0.83 -1.79 9.38
CA ALA A 22 -0.80 -0.62 10.27
C ALA A 22 -0.28 -0.98 11.67
N GLU A 23 -0.75 -2.10 12.24
CA GLU A 23 -0.29 -2.60 13.54
C GLU A 23 1.20 -2.98 13.51
N ALA A 24 1.62 -3.74 12.49
CA ALA A 24 3.02 -4.14 12.31
C ALA A 24 3.96 -2.94 12.12
N GLY A 25 3.53 -1.94 11.35
CA GLY A 25 4.24 -0.68 11.14
C GLY A 25 4.18 0.28 12.34
N ARG A 26 3.43 -0.05 13.40
CA ARG A 26 3.14 0.83 14.54
C ARG A 26 2.59 2.19 14.10
N HIS A 27 1.74 2.20 13.08
CA HIS A 27 1.19 3.41 12.47
C HIS A 27 2.27 4.39 11.97
N ARG A 28 3.37 3.86 11.43
CA ARG A 28 4.46 4.64 10.82
C ARG A 28 4.75 4.15 9.41
N CYS A 29 5.31 5.03 8.60
CA CYS A 29 5.79 4.68 7.26
C CYS A 29 6.87 3.58 7.35
N GLY A 30 6.71 2.51 6.56
CA GLY A 30 7.66 1.41 6.52
C GLY A 30 9.04 1.78 5.95
N TYR A 31 9.14 2.88 5.20
CA TYR A 31 10.39 3.33 4.58
C TYR A 31 11.18 4.28 5.47
N CYS A 32 10.54 5.35 5.95
CA CYS A 32 11.23 6.43 6.68
C CYS A 32 10.86 6.52 8.16
N LEU A 33 9.99 5.65 8.67
CA LEU A 33 9.54 5.60 10.06
C LEU A 33 8.81 6.86 10.56
N THR A 34 8.40 7.75 9.67
CA THR A 34 7.60 8.93 10.02
C THR A 34 6.16 8.57 10.37
N THR A 35 5.47 9.43 11.11
CA THR A 35 4.05 9.29 11.48
C THR A 35 3.15 10.07 10.51
N GLU A 36 1.86 9.71 10.46
CA GLU A 36 0.84 10.50 9.74
C GLU A 36 0.76 11.94 10.26
N ALA A 37 0.95 12.14 11.56
CA ALA A 37 0.94 13.47 12.18
C ALA A 37 2.03 14.39 11.61
N ASN A 38 3.19 13.83 11.26
CA ASN A 38 4.30 14.60 10.69
C ASN A 38 4.08 14.92 9.20
N THR A 39 3.39 14.06 8.45
CA THR A 39 3.16 14.24 7.02
C THR A 39 1.86 14.98 6.70
N GLY A 40 0.89 14.97 7.62
CA GLY A 40 -0.47 15.45 7.39
C GLY A 40 -1.26 14.59 6.42
N LEU A 41 -0.76 13.41 6.03
CA LEU A 41 -1.36 12.51 5.04
C LEU A 41 -1.57 11.12 5.64
N PRO A 42 -2.72 10.46 5.37
CA PRO A 42 -2.94 9.07 5.77
C PRO A 42 -1.91 8.13 5.15
N MET A 43 -1.51 7.09 5.88
CA MET A 43 -0.64 6.03 5.36
C MET A 43 -1.38 5.23 4.29
N THR A 44 -0.68 4.97 3.19
CA THR A 44 -1.15 4.10 2.11
C THR A 44 -0.37 2.79 2.11
N VAL A 45 -1.03 1.71 1.68
CA VAL A 45 -0.36 0.43 1.46
C VAL A 45 0.28 0.46 0.09
N ASP A 46 1.56 0.09 0.04
CA ASP A 46 2.37 0.02 -1.17
C ASP A 46 2.95 -1.38 -1.34
N HIS A 47 3.21 -1.75 -2.58
CA HIS A 47 3.86 -3.01 -2.92
C HIS A 47 5.35 -2.77 -3.13
N ILE A 48 6.19 -3.28 -2.22
CA ILE A 48 7.66 -3.20 -2.32
C ILE A 48 8.15 -3.70 -3.68
N ILE A 49 7.58 -4.82 -4.16
CA ILE A 49 7.72 -5.27 -5.53
C ILE A 49 6.46 -4.84 -6.27
N PRO A 50 6.52 -3.93 -7.26
CA PRO A 50 5.32 -3.50 -7.97
C PRO A 50 4.60 -4.68 -8.63
N ARG A 51 3.26 -4.68 -8.61
CA ARG A 51 2.45 -5.72 -9.29
C ARG A 51 2.80 -5.87 -10.77
N ALA A 52 3.12 -4.77 -11.46
CA ALA A 52 3.54 -4.80 -12.86
C ALA A 52 4.86 -5.56 -13.11
N LYS A 53 5.65 -5.80 -12.05
CA LYS A 53 6.88 -6.60 -12.06
C LYS A 53 6.69 -7.99 -11.42
N GLY A 54 5.44 -8.43 -11.25
CA GLY A 54 5.12 -9.73 -10.66
C GLY A 54 5.08 -9.73 -9.13
N GLY A 55 5.01 -8.58 -8.48
CA GLY A 55 4.81 -8.52 -7.03
C GLY A 55 3.44 -9.00 -6.59
N GLU A 56 3.41 -9.84 -5.56
CA GLU A 56 2.18 -10.40 -4.99
C GLU A 56 1.74 -9.63 -3.75
N THR A 57 0.45 -9.72 -3.42
CA THR A 57 -0.09 -9.22 -2.15
C THR A 57 0.11 -10.30 -1.10
N THR A 58 1.12 -10.13 -0.23
CA THR A 58 1.49 -11.06 0.85
C THR A 58 1.47 -10.40 2.22
#